data_AF-A0A6J4RQY7-F1
#
_entry.id   AF-A0A6J4RQY7-F1
#
_cell.length_a   1.000
_cell.length_b   1.000
_cell.length_c   1.000
_cell.angle_alpha   90.00
_cell.angle_beta   90.00
_cell.angle_gamma   90.00
#
_symmetry.space_group_name_H-M   'P 1'
#
loop_
_entity.id
_entity.type
_entity.pdbx_description
1 polymer ?
#
loop_
_entity_poly.entity_id
_entity_poly.type
_entity_poly.pdbx_seq_one_letter_code
_entity_poly.pdbx_strand_id
1 'polypeptide(L)'
;MESGAGDSSPGPDTASSAMPPTPFGERLATAVADRESQIVLGLDPDPSRLWPSYGDESPSAVPRERLTASGHGRVPADPDVLAVADAVLAHCRALIDAAGPACVAVKPQLACFERLGGAGGFALEAACAHARRAGLLVLADGKRGDVPVTAAAYAQALLSGLPVDGGRLPGLQADATTINPLLGRDSLVPLVDAARAGGQGVFALVRTSNPGAADVMDARLADGRAVWELLAELVDDLGRDGRSAASGLSDVGAVTGATVPAHLERMREVMPHTIFLLPGVGAQGGDVEALAAAFAPGRAAGLVTASRSIAGAHESTGEAPAAAARREAERLRRTAWELT
;
A
#
# COMPACT_ATOMS: atom_id res chain seq x y z
N MET A 1 -26.34 56.77 37.17
CA MET A 1 -25.19 56.89 36.27
C MET A 1 -24.62 55.49 36.12
N GLU A 2 -25.06 54.80 35.08
CA GLU A 2 -24.73 53.42 34.76
C GLU A 2 -23.27 53.32 34.28
N SER A 3 -22.52 52.36 34.84
CA SER A 3 -21.16 52.01 34.42
C SER A 3 -21.22 50.94 33.34
N GLY A 4 -20.66 51.24 32.17
CA GLY A 4 -20.72 50.42 30.96
C GLY A 4 -20.07 49.04 31.09
N ALA A 5 -20.76 48.05 30.55
CA ALA A 5 -20.25 46.70 30.32
C ALA A 5 -19.33 46.70 29.09
N GLY A 6 -18.08 46.26 29.29
CA GLY A 6 -17.16 45.93 28.20
C GLY A 6 -17.38 44.49 27.76
N ASP A 7 -18.16 44.32 26.69
CA ASP A 7 -18.22 43.10 25.90
C ASP A 7 -16.88 42.91 25.17
N SER A 8 -16.18 41.83 25.50
CA SER A 8 -14.98 41.37 24.78
C SER A 8 -15.23 39.95 24.29
N SER A 9 -16.10 39.86 23.28
CA SER A 9 -16.23 38.67 22.46
C SER A 9 -14.88 38.37 21.76
N PRO A 10 -14.31 37.16 21.92
CA PRO A 10 -13.12 36.77 21.16
C PRO A 10 -13.53 36.61 19.68
N GLY A 11 -12.80 37.27 18.79
CA GLY A 11 -12.99 37.18 17.35
C GLY A 11 -12.78 35.75 16.83
N PRO A 12 -13.31 35.42 15.64
CA PRO A 12 -13.28 34.08 15.10
C PRO A 12 -11.84 33.60 14.92
N ASP A 13 -11.56 32.40 15.45
CA ASP A 13 -10.34 31.65 15.25
C ASP A 13 -9.91 31.72 13.79
N THR A 14 -8.74 32.30 13.56
CA THR A 14 -8.06 32.21 12.27
C THR A 14 -7.61 30.77 12.12
N ALA A 15 -8.47 29.94 11.54
CA ALA A 15 -8.10 28.62 11.07
C ALA A 15 -6.86 28.78 10.17
N SER A 16 -5.72 28.32 10.67
CA SER A 16 -4.48 28.23 9.92
C SER A 16 -4.79 27.49 8.63
N SER A 17 -4.82 28.21 7.51
CA SER A 17 -5.00 27.64 6.18
C SER A 17 -3.72 26.90 5.82
N ALA A 18 -3.55 25.70 6.38
CA ALA A 18 -2.54 24.77 5.91
C ALA A 18 -2.79 24.52 4.42
N MET A 19 -1.74 24.58 3.60
CA MET A 19 -1.85 24.23 2.19
C MET A 19 -2.45 22.82 2.04
N PRO A 20 -3.31 22.59 1.04
CA PRO A 20 -3.84 21.26 0.78
C PRO A 20 -2.68 20.28 0.53
N PRO A 21 -2.81 19.01 0.98
CA PRO A 21 -1.75 18.02 0.79
C PRO A 21 -1.54 17.74 -0.70
N THR A 22 -0.29 17.52 -1.10
CA THR A 22 0.05 17.12 -2.46
C THR A 22 -0.65 15.80 -2.82
N PRO A 23 -1.41 15.74 -3.94
CA PRO A 23 -2.13 14.53 -4.35
C PRO A 23 -1.22 13.31 -4.52
N PHE A 24 -1.76 12.12 -4.25
CA PHE A 24 -1.01 10.86 -4.33
C PHE A 24 -0.38 10.65 -5.71
N GLY A 25 -1.14 10.86 -6.78
CA GLY A 25 -0.67 10.69 -8.15
C GLY A 25 0.52 11.59 -8.51
N GLU A 26 0.66 12.75 -7.85
CA GLU A 26 1.81 13.63 -8.04
C GLU A 26 3.01 13.14 -7.23
N ARG A 27 2.82 12.82 -5.94
CA ARG A 27 3.90 12.26 -5.11
C ARG A 27 4.48 10.99 -5.71
N LEU A 28 3.62 10.11 -6.24
CA LEU A 28 4.05 8.89 -6.91
C LEU A 28 4.86 9.19 -8.18
N ALA A 29 4.38 10.11 -9.02
CA ALA A 29 5.09 10.49 -10.24
C ALA A 29 6.49 11.03 -9.93
N THR A 30 6.61 11.89 -8.92
CA THR A 30 7.91 12.37 -8.43
C THR A 30 8.79 11.22 -7.93
N ALA A 31 8.26 10.32 -7.10
CA ALA A 31 9.02 9.18 -6.60
C ALA A 31 9.52 8.25 -7.73
N VAL A 32 8.69 8.00 -8.75
CA VAL A 32 9.04 7.19 -9.94
C VAL A 32 10.15 7.87 -10.75
N ALA A 33 10.07 9.18 -10.94
CA ALA A 33 11.09 9.95 -11.64
C ALA A 33 12.42 9.98 -10.87
N ASP A 34 12.40 10.36 -9.58
CA ASP A 34 13.60 10.52 -8.76
C ASP A 34 14.35 9.20 -8.54
N ARG A 35 13.61 8.08 -8.46
CA ARG A 35 14.18 6.74 -8.23
C ARG A 35 14.51 6.01 -9.53
N GLU A 36 14.07 6.54 -10.67
CA GLU A 36 14.06 5.83 -11.95
C GLU A 36 13.56 4.39 -11.80
N SER A 37 12.37 4.23 -11.20
CA SER A 37 11.83 2.92 -10.83
C SER A 37 10.31 2.89 -10.83
N GLN A 38 9.73 1.73 -11.12
CA GLN A 38 8.32 1.41 -10.86
C GLN A 38 8.15 0.26 -9.86
N ILE A 39 9.24 -0.15 -9.19
CA ILE A 39 9.25 -1.34 -8.35
C ILE A 39 8.67 -1.03 -6.97
N VAL A 40 7.75 -1.88 -6.55
CA VAL A 40 7.17 -1.90 -5.21
C VAL A 40 7.66 -3.14 -4.48
N LEU A 41 8.43 -2.96 -3.42
CA LEU A 41 8.94 -4.05 -2.58
C LEU A 41 7.82 -4.60 -1.70
N GLY A 42 7.39 -5.83 -1.96
CA GLY A 42 6.43 -6.52 -1.09
C GLY A 42 7.07 -6.95 0.22
N LEU A 43 6.44 -6.62 1.34
CA LEU A 43 6.83 -7.11 2.66
C LEU A 43 5.80 -8.14 3.10
N ASP A 44 6.03 -9.39 2.70
CA ASP A 44 5.16 -10.54 2.96
C ASP A 44 5.92 -11.59 3.80
N PRO A 45 6.38 -11.24 5.02
CA PRO A 45 7.28 -12.09 5.79
C PRO A 45 6.64 -13.46 6.03
N ASP A 46 7.42 -14.52 5.86
CA ASP A 46 7.10 -15.90 6.24
C ASP A 46 8.05 -16.29 7.39
N PRO A 47 7.57 -16.64 8.60
CA PRO A 47 8.44 -16.90 9.74
C PRO A 47 9.39 -18.07 9.50
N SER A 48 9.07 -18.95 8.54
CA SER A 48 9.93 -20.09 8.15
C SER A 48 11.06 -19.71 7.18
N ARG A 49 11.07 -18.48 6.64
CA ARG A 49 12.00 -18.04 5.56
C ARG A 49 12.58 -16.64 5.82
N LEU A 50 12.67 -16.23 7.07
CA LEU A 50 13.22 -14.94 7.46
C LEU A 50 14.74 -14.91 7.24
N TRP A 51 15.25 -13.73 6.90
CA TRP A 51 16.66 -13.41 7.00
C TRP A 51 16.83 -11.96 7.46
N PRO A 52 17.55 -11.70 8.57
CA PRO A 52 18.07 -12.68 9.53
C PRO A 52 17.01 -13.67 10.04
N SER A 53 17.43 -14.90 10.35
CA SER A 53 16.53 -15.97 10.77
C SER A 53 16.02 -15.75 12.19
N TYR A 54 14.91 -16.40 12.52
CA TYR A 54 14.50 -16.51 13.93
C TYR A 54 15.61 -17.19 14.75
N GLY A 55 16.05 -16.53 15.83
CA GLY A 55 17.14 -17.01 16.70
C GLY A 55 18.50 -16.35 16.44
N ASP A 56 18.66 -15.61 15.33
CA ASP A 56 19.82 -14.74 15.15
C ASP A 56 19.76 -13.56 16.13
N GLU A 57 20.91 -13.15 16.70
CA GLU A 57 20.97 -12.01 17.60
C GLU A 57 20.48 -10.73 16.88
N SER A 58 19.28 -10.27 17.23
CA SER A 58 18.70 -9.02 16.74
C SER A 58 18.23 -8.18 17.93
N PRO A 59 18.51 -6.87 17.95
CA PRO A 59 18.00 -5.99 19.01
C PRO A 59 16.48 -6.04 19.06
N SER A 60 15.92 -6.37 20.23
CA SER A 60 14.47 -6.34 20.43
C SER A 60 13.95 -4.92 20.27
N ALA A 61 12.99 -4.74 19.38
CA ALA A 61 12.34 -3.45 19.14
C ALA A 61 10.84 -3.51 19.45
N VAL A 62 10.29 -4.70 19.69
CA VAL A 62 8.93 -4.89 20.17
C VAL A 62 8.85 -4.51 21.67
N PRO A 63 7.91 -3.64 22.10
CA PRO A 63 7.83 -3.17 23.49
C PRO A 63 7.37 -4.26 24.48
N ARG A 64 8.27 -5.15 24.89
CA ARG A 64 7.97 -6.32 25.74
C ARG A 64 7.18 -5.94 26.97
N GLU A 65 7.63 -4.95 27.74
CA GLU A 65 6.96 -4.48 28.96
C GLU A 65 5.50 -4.07 28.74
N ARG A 66 5.15 -3.48 27.58
CA ARG A 66 3.77 -3.08 27.27
C ARG A 66 2.88 -4.26 26.89
N LEU A 67 3.47 -5.33 26.37
CA LEU A 67 2.80 -6.50 25.82
C LEU A 67 2.79 -7.71 26.78
N THR A 68 3.70 -7.75 27.75
CA THR A 68 3.80 -8.81 28.77
C THR A 68 3.31 -8.39 30.14
N ALA A 69 2.98 -7.10 30.35
CA ALA A 69 2.43 -6.62 31.61
C ALA A 69 1.11 -7.35 31.95
N SER A 70 1.15 -8.15 33.01
CA SER A 70 0.02 -8.82 33.62
C SER A 70 -0.73 -7.85 34.54
N GLY A 71 -1.84 -7.31 34.04
CA GLY A 71 -2.79 -6.52 34.81
C GLY A 71 -4.23 -6.82 34.39
N HIS A 72 -5.15 -6.91 35.36
CA HIS A 72 -6.62 -7.04 35.21
C HIS A 72 -7.11 -7.77 33.95
N GLY A 73 -6.88 -9.09 33.87
CA GLY A 73 -7.48 -9.94 32.82
C GLY A 73 -6.78 -9.91 31.46
N ARG A 74 -5.61 -9.27 31.33
CA ARG A 74 -4.80 -9.32 30.10
C ARG A 74 -4.11 -10.67 29.97
N VAL A 75 -4.28 -11.34 28.82
CA VAL A 75 -3.43 -12.47 28.43
C VAL A 75 -2.11 -11.88 27.91
N PRO A 76 -0.97 -12.07 28.60
CA PRO A 76 0.33 -11.60 28.13
C PRO A 76 0.63 -12.18 26.75
N ALA A 77 1.28 -11.41 25.87
CA ALA A 77 1.79 -11.97 24.63
C ALA A 77 2.79 -13.09 24.93
N ASP A 78 2.66 -14.21 24.21
CA ASP A 78 3.60 -15.32 24.28
C ASP A 78 5.02 -14.82 23.94
N PRO A 79 6.05 -15.10 24.78
CA PRO A 79 7.43 -14.76 24.48
C PRO A 79 7.90 -15.19 23.09
N ASP A 80 7.42 -16.32 22.59
CA ASP A 80 7.74 -16.80 21.26
C ASP A 80 7.12 -15.90 20.18
N VAL A 81 5.88 -15.43 20.38
CA VAL A 81 5.24 -14.46 19.46
C VAL A 81 6.01 -13.14 19.42
N LEU A 82 6.52 -12.67 20.56
CA LEU A 82 7.32 -11.45 20.62
C LEU A 82 8.65 -11.60 19.89
N ALA A 83 9.34 -12.74 20.08
CA ALA A 83 10.58 -13.03 19.39
C ALA A 83 10.37 -13.20 17.87
N VAL A 84 9.28 -13.83 17.45
CA VAL A 84 8.91 -13.96 16.04
C VAL A 84 8.61 -12.59 15.43
N ALA A 85 7.92 -11.70 16.15
CA ALA A 85 7.67 -10.33 15.71
C ALA A 85 8.95 -9.50 15.60
N ASP A 86 9.91 -9.66 16.52
CA ASP A 86 11.24 -9.04 16.41
C ASP A 86 11.98 -9.54 15.15
N ALA A 87 11.97 -10.85 14.87
CA ALA A 87 12.59 -11.42 13.68
C ALA A 87 11.91 -10.95 12.38
N VAL A 88 10.58 -10.85 12.36
CA VAL A 88 9.83 -10.29 11.22
C VAL A 88 10.22 -8.84 10.96
N LEU A 89 10.35 -8.02 12.01
CA LEU A 89 10.79 -6.63 11.87
C LEU A 89 12.24 -6.54 11.38
N ALA A 90 13.14 -7.37 11.92
CA ALA A 90 14.53 -7.43 11.49
C ALA A 90 14.63 -7.80 10.00
N HIS A 91 13.87 -8.80 9.56
CA HIS A 91 13.78 -9.19 8.16
C HIS A 91 13.25 -8.07 7.26
N CYS A 92 12.18 -7.39 7.67
CA CYS A 92 11.62 -6.28 6.89
C CYS A 92 12.62 -5.13 6.75
N ARG A 93 13.36 -4.78 7.82
CA ARG A 93 14.41 -3.76 7.76
C ARG A 93 15.55 -4.18 6.83
N ALA A 94 16.04 -5.41 6.97
CA ALA A 94 17.10 -5.93 6.12
C ALA A 94 16.70 -5.93 4.63
N LEU A 95 15.44 -6.28 4.31
CA LEU A 95 14.91 -6.17 2.95
C LEU A 95 14.86 -4.73 2.45
N ILE A 96 14.36 -3.80 3.26
CA ILE A 96 14.29 -2.37 2.90
C ILE A 96 15.69 -1.80 2.68
N ASP A 97 16.63 -2.08 3.58
CA ASP A 97 18.02 -1.63 3.46
C ASP A 97 18.73 -2.22 2.21
N ALA A 98 18.42 -3.47 1.88
CA ALA A 98 19.05 -4.17 0.75
C ALA A 98 18.46 -3.77 -0.61
N ALA A 99 17.12 -3.79 -0.74
CA ALA A 99 16.40 -3.67 -2.00
C ALA A 99 15.64 -2.35 -2.17
N GLY A 100 15.36 -1.64 -1.07
CA GLY A 100 14.67 -0.35 -1.08
C GLY A 100 15.29 0.72 -1.98
N PRO A 101 16.63 0.84 -2.13
CA PRO A 101 17.22 1.79 -3.07
C PRO A 101 16.72 1.69 -4.51
N ALA A 102 16.32 0.48 -4.95
CA ALA A 102 15.81 0.23 -6.30
C ALA A 102 14.28 0.39 -6.43
N CYS A 103 13.58 0.76 -5.35
CA CYS A 103 12.12 0.76 -5.28
C CYS A 103 11.56 2.17 -5.04
N VAL A 104 10.29 2.38 -5.43
CA VAL A 104 9.54 3.61 -5.12
C VAL A 104 8.72 3.49 -3.85
N ALA A 105 8.32 2.27 -3.50
CA ALA A 105 7.42 2.00 -2.39
C ALA A 105 7.68 0.63 -1.76
N VAL A 106 7.23 0.47 -0.53
CA VAL A 106 6.99 -0.84 0.08
C VAL A 106 5.50 -1.15 0.10
N LYS A 107 5.15 -2.43 0.04
CA LYS A 107 3.77 -2.91 0.15
C LYS A 107 3.65 -4.02 1.20
N PRO A 108 3.50 -3.69 2.50
CA PRO A 108 3.29 -4.70 3.53
C PRO A 108 1.94 -5.41 3.36
N GLN A 109 1.98 -6.75 3.35
CA GLN A 109 0.78 -7.59 3.43
C GLN A 109 0.30 -7.67 4.87
N LEU A 110 -0.78 -6.97 5.20
CA LEU A 110 -1.23 -6.80 6.59
C LEU A 110 -1.48 -8.15 7.29
N ALA A 111 -2.01 -9.15 6.57
CA ALA A 111 -2.27 -10.48 7.10
C ALA A 111 -1.01 -11.18 7.67
N CYS A 112 0.17 -10.93 7.10
CA CYS A 112 1.43 -11.51 7.58
C CYS A 112 1.86 -10.97 8.95
N PHE A 113 1.40 -9.77 9.31
CA PHE A 113 1.63 -9.13 10.60
C PHE A 113 0.49 -9.44 11.57
N GLU A 114 -0.76 -9.36 11.11
CA GLU A 114 -1.97 -9.60 11.93
C GLU A 114 -1.98 -10.96 12.63
N ARG A 115 -1.42 -12.00 12.00
CA ARG A 115 -1.30 -13.34 12.61
C ARG A 115 -0.43 -13.37 13.88
N LEU A 116 0.37 -12.33 14.13
CA LEU A 116 1.20 -12.17 15.34
C LEU A 116 0.53 -11.26 16.39
N GLY A 117 -0.75 -10.92 16.20
CA GLY A 117 -1.52 -10.08 17.11
C GLY A 117 -0.91 -8.69 17.30
N GLY A 118 -1.01 -8.15 18.52
CA GLY A 118 -0.49 -6.81 18.84
C GLY A 118 1.01 -6.64 18.58
N ALA A 119 1.81 -7.69 18.78
CA ALA A 119 3.25 -7.67 18.49
C ALA A 119 3.53 -7.49 17.00
N GLY A 120 2.73 -8.14 16.14
CA GLY A 120 2.77 -7.94 14.69
C GLY A 120 2.37 -6.53 14.28
N GLY A 121 1.38 -5.94 14.94
CA GLY A 121 1.02 -4.53 14.76
C GLY A 121 2.20 -3.58 15.00
N PHE A 122 2.93 -3.76 16.10
CA PHE A 122 4.15 -2.98 16.37
C PHE A 122 5.24 -3.21 15.32
N ALA A 123 5.46 -4.46 14.89
CA ALA A 123 6.43 -4.77 13.84
C ALA A 123 6.06 -4.10 12.51
N LEU A 124 4.78 -4.08 12.14
CA LEU A 124 4.26 -3.40 10.95
C LEU A 124 4.53 -1.89 11.03
N GLU A 125 4.13 -1.23 12.12
CA GLU A 125 4.33 0.20 12.32
C GLU A 125 5.82 0.57 12.23
N ALA A 126 6.68 -0.20 12.88
CA ALA A 126 8.12 0.01 12.89
C ALA A 126 8.78 -0.23 11.52
N ALA A 127 8.30 -1.20 10.75
CA ALA A 127 8.75 -1.46 9.38
C ALA A 127 8.34 -0.31 8.44
N CYS A 128 7.09 0.13 8.50
CA CYS A 128 6.60 1.28 7.74
C CYS A 128 7.37 2.56 8.10
N ALA A 129 7.65 2.80 9.38
CA ALA A 129 8.45 3.94 9.81
C ALA A 129 9.88 3.90 9.26
N HIS A 130 10.48 2.71 9.18
CA HIS A 130 11.79 2.51 8.56
C HIS A 130 11.75 2.74 7.05
N ALA A 131 10.73 2.25 6.33
CA ALA A 131 10.54 2.51 4.91
C ALA A 131 10.44 4.01 4.59
N ARG A 132 9.66 4.77 5.38
CA ARG A 132 9.57 6.23 5.21
C ARG A 132 10.90 6.94 5.40
N ARG A 133 11.71 6.52 6.38
CA ARG A 133 13.07 7.06 6.58
C ARG A 133 13.99 6.75 5.40
N ALA A 134 13.77 5.63 4.71
CA ALA A 134 14.45 5.30 3.46
C ALA A 134 13.89 6.06 2.23
N GLY A 135 12.90 6.95 2.43
CA GLY A 135 12.25 7.74 1.39
C GLY A 135 11.32 6.93 0.49
N LEU A 136 10.76 5.83 0.98
CA LEU A 136 9.82 4.98 0.27
C LEU A 136 8.38 5.31 0.65
N LEU A 137 7.48 5.28 -0.33
CA LEU A 137 6.04 5.31 -0.07
C LEU A 137 5.59 4.00 0.59
N VAL A 138 4.50 4.04 1.37
CA VAL A 138 3.92 2.85 2.03
C VAL A 138 2.56 2.53 1.44
N LEU A 139 2.41 1.37 0.80
CA LEU A 139 1.14 0.88 0.26
C LEU A 139 0.60 -0.27 1.13
N ALA A 140 -0.34 0.02 2.02
CA ALA A 140 -0.89 -0.99 2.93
C ALA A 140 -1.81 -1.98 2.19
N ASP A 141 -1.39 -3.23 2.05
CA ASP A 141 -2.14 -4.27 1.36
C ASP A 141 -3.03 -5.04 2.34
N GLY A 142 -4.21 -4.48 2.62
CA GLY A 142 -5.22 -5.03 3.53
C GLY A 142 -6.54 -5.44 2.88
N LYS A 143 -6.74 -5.14 1.60
CA LYS A 143 -7.93 -5.42 0.78
C LYS A 143 -9.26 -5.13 1.49
N ARG A 144 -9.33 -4.01 2.23
CA ARG A 144 -10.50 -3.67 3.05
C ARG A 144 -11.71 -3.33 2.18
N GLY A 145 -12.90 -3.77 2.59
CA GLY A 145 -14.16 -3.45 1.93
C GLY A 145 -15.30 -3.84 2.85
N ASP A 146 -16.11 -2.86 3.25
CA ASP A 146 -17.17 -3.02 4.24
C ASP A 146 -18.16 -1.84 4.13
N VAL A 147 -19.28 -1.89 4.85
CA VAL A 147 -20.29 -0.83 4.87
C VAL A 147 -19.73 0.51 5.37
N PRO A 148 -20.36 1.66 5.05
CA PRO A 148 -19.72 2.98 5.15
C PRO A 148 -19.09 3.33 6.51
N VAL A 149 -19.73 2.98 7.63
CA VAL A 149 -19.21 3.28 8.97
C VAL A 149 -17.91 2.51 9.23
N THR A 150 -17.86 1.23 8.85
CA THR A 150 -16.66 0.40 9.01
C THR A 150 -15.57 0.80 8.02
N ALA A 151 -15.94 1.19 6.79
CA ALA A 151 -15.00 1.75 5.81
C ALA A 151 -14.29 3.00 6.35
N ALA A 152 -15.02 3.91 7.01
CA ALA A 152 -14.43 5.08 7.65
C ALA A 152 -13.44 4.70 8.77
N ALA A 153 -13.75 3.68 9.57
CA ALA A 153 -12.82 3.17 10.59
C ALA A 153 -11.54 2.57 9.97
N TYR A 154 -11.65 1.86 8.84
CA TYR A 154 -10.47 1.42 8.09
C TYR A 154 -9.63 2.58 7.56
N ALA A 155 -10.27 3.65 7.08
CA ALA A 155 -9.57 4.84 6.62
C ALA A 155 -8.78 5.50 7.77
N GLN A 156 -9.37 5.60 8.95
CA GLN A 156 -8.69 6.11 10.15
C GLN A 156 -7.51 5.21 10.54
N ALA A 157 -7.70 3.90 10.54
CA ALA A 157 -6.65 2.96 10.92
C ALA A 157 -5.46 2.97 9.96
N LEU A 158 -5.70 3.06 8.64
CA LEU A 158 -4.66 2.87 7.63
C LEU A 158 -4.09 4.18 7.08
N LEU A 159 -4.89 5.23 7.01
CA LEU A 159 -4.58 6.46 6.27
C LEU A 159 -4.57 7.69 7.18
N SER A 160 -5.74 8.05 7.71
CA SER A 160 -6.00 9.39 8.23
C SER A 160 -5.93 9.52 9.74
N GLY A 161 -5.74 8.45 10.50
CA GLY A 161 -5.73 8.48 11.98
C GLY A 161 -7.12 8.70 12.60
N LEU A 162 -7.23 8.42 13.91
CA LEU A 162 -8.48 8.57 14.67
C LEU A 162 -8.62 10.00 15.20
N PRO A 163 -9.67 10.75 14.85
CA PRO A 163 -9.98 12.04 15.48
C PRO A 163 -10.24 11.87 16.98
N VAL A 164 -9.64 12.73 17.80
CA VAL A 164 -9.85 12.79 19.26
C VAL A 164 -9.89 14.25 19.72
N ASP A 165 -10.42 14.50 20.92
CA ASP A 165 -10.37 15.84 21.51
C ASP A 165 -8.92 16.33 21.61
N GLY A 166 -8.66 17.51 21.05
CA GLY A 166 -7.31 18.09 21.03
C GLY A 166 -6.41 17.59 19.90
N GLY A 167 -6.89 16.76 18.97
CA GLY A 167 -6.15 16.43 17.75
C GLY A 167 -6.52 15.09 17.11
N ARG A 168 -5.51 14.26 16.89
CA ARG A 168 -5.63 13.04 16.11
C ARG A 168 -4.60 12.01 16.57
N LEU A 169 -5.06 10.80 16.84
CA LEU A 169 -4.16 9.68 17.09
C LEU A 169 -3.67 9.12 15.75
N PRO A 170 -2.37 8.88 15.59
CA PRO A 170 -1.84 8.35 14.34
C PRO A 170 -2.36 6.93 14.11
N GLY A 171 -2.82 6.68 12.89
CA GLY A 171 -2.97 5.32 12.37
C GLY A 171 -1.64 4.83 11.78
N LEU A 172 -1.72 3.91 10.82
CA LEU A 172 -0.54 3.43 10.08
C LEU A 172 0.10 4.53 9.23
N GLN A 173 -0.67 5.53 8.78
CA GLN A 173 -0.22 6.62 7.89
C GLN A 173 0.36 6.08 6.57
N ALA A 174 -0.31 5.13 5.94
CA ALA A 174 0.06 4.64 4.62
C ALA A 174 -0.18 5.70 3.54
N ASP A 175 0.63 5.72 2.48
CA ASP A 175 0.43 6.60 1.33
C ASP A 175 -0.73 6.14 0.45
N ALA A 176 -0.98 4.82 0.44
CA ALA A 176 -2.20 4.26 -0.13
C ALA A 176 -2.58 2.94 0.54
N THR A 177 -3.79 2.45 0.28
CA THR A 177 -4.22 1.11 0.69
C THR A 177 -5.02 0.38 -0.38
N THR A 178 -4.90 -0.94 -0.43
CA THR A 178 -5.74 -1.76 -1.32
C THR A 178 -7.15 -1.92 -0.75
N ILE A 179 -8.18 -1.85 -1.60
CA ILE A 179 -9.59 -1.97 -1.21
C ILE A 179 -10.34 -3.02 -2.06
N ASN A 180 -11.39 -3.63 -1.51
CA ASN A 180 -12.23 -4.59 -2.20
C ASN A 180 -13.56 -3.93 -2.62
N PRO A 181 -13.83 -3.78 -3.93
CA PRO A 181 -15.01 -3.06 -4.43
C PRO A 181 -16.30 -3.89 -4.47
N LEU A 182 -16.28 -5.14 -4.00
CA LEU A 182 -17.40 -6.09 -4.16
C LEU A 182 -18.74 -5.58 -3.62
N LEU A 183 -18.72 -4.76 -2.55
CA LEU A 183 -19.95 -4.25 -1.92
C LEU A 183 -20.51 -3.00 -2.61
N GLY A 184 -19.89 -2.53 -3.70
CA GLY A 184 -20.39 -1.42 -4.50
C GLY A 184 -19.87 -0.05 -4.07
N ARG A 185 -20.32 0.99 -4.78
CA ARG A 185 -19.76 2.34 -4.71
C ARG A 185 -19.79 2.96 -3.31
N ASP A 186 -20.94 2.87 -2.64
CA ASP A 186 -21.17 3.47 -1.31
C ASP A 186 -20.23 2.91 -0.24
N SER A 187 -19.83 1.64 -0.34
CA SER A 187 -18.84 1.01 0.53
C SER A 187 -17.41 1.59 0.36
N LEU A 188 -17.11 2.18 -0.79
CA LEU A 188 -15.77 2.67 -1.14
C LEU A 188 -15.60 4.17 -0.88
N VAL A 189 -16.65 4.95 -1.10
CA VAL A 189 -16.63 6.42 -0.99
C VAL A 189 -15.99 6.92 0.31
N PRO A 190 -16.31 6.40 1.51
CA PRO A 190 -15.69 6.88 2.75
C PRO A 190 -14.17 6.69 2.80
N LEU A 191 -13.66 5.59 2.23
CA LEU A 191 -12.22 5.31 2.13
C LEU A 191 -11.56 6.22 1.10
N VAL A 192 -12.18 6.37 -0.08
CA VAL A 192 -11.69 7.23 -1.16
C VAL A 192 -11.62 8.69 -0.72
N ASP A 193 -12.67 9.20 -0.10
CA ASP A 193 -12.74 10.60 0.34
C ASP A 193 -11.74 10.89 1.45
N ALA A 194 -11.60 9.97 2.41
CA ALA A 194 -10.60 10.10 3.47
C ALA A 194 -9.16 10.05 2.92
N ALA A 195 -8.89 9.19 1.93
CA ALA A 195 -7.60 9.13 1.26
C ALA A 195 -7.31 10.46 0.55
N ARG A 196 -8.23 10.91 -0.30
CA ARG A 196 -8.13 12.16 -1.07
C ARG A 196 -7.88 13.38 -0.18
N ALA A 197 -8.63 13.49 0.92
CA ALA A 197 -8.48 14.60 1.87
C ALA A 197 -7.08 14.65 2.50
N GLY A 198 -6.40 13.50 2.64
CA GLY A 198 -5.01 13.40 3.11
C GLY A 198 -3.96 13.41 1.99
N GLY A 199 -4.38 13.59 0.73
CA GLY A 199 -3.52 13.40 -0.44
C GLY A 199 -3.03 11.96 -0.62
N GLN A 200 -3.66 10.98 0.02
CA GLN A 200 -3.35 9.55 -0.08
C GLN A 200 -4.16 8.90 -1.20
N GLY A 201 -3.81 7.66 -1.56
CA GLY A 201 -4.51 6.91 -2.61
C GLY A 201 -5.18 5.63 -2.11
N VAL A 202 -5.91 4.99 -3.01
CA VAL A 202 -6.43 3.62 -2.82
C VAL A 202 -6.20 2.78 -4.07
N PHE A 203 -6.11 1.46 -3.94
CA PHE A 203 -6.00 0.53 -5.07
C PHE A 203 -7.11 -0.52 -5.00
N ALA A 204 -8.13 -0.40 -5.84
CA ALA A 204 -9.26 -1.33 -5.84
C ALA A 204 -8.94 -2.63 -6.60
N LEU A 205 -9.40 -3.78 -6.10
CA LEU A 205 -9.27 -5.05 -6.82
C LEU A 205 -10.17 -5.06 -8.06
N VAL A 206 -9.59 -5.07 -9.26
CA VAL A 206 -10.34 -5.08 -10.54
C VAL A 206 -10.30 -6.46 -11.18
N ARG A 207 -9.09 -6.95 -11.49
CA ARG A 207 -8.88 -8.32 -11.99
C ARG A 207 -7.57 -8.88 -11.46
N THR A 208 -7.60 -9.63 -10.37
CA THR A 208 -6.38 -10.17 -9.76
C THR A 208 -5.78 -11.33 -10.57
N SER A 209 -4.51 -11.71 -10.35
CA SER A 209 -3.82 -12.73 -11.16
C SER A 209 -4.05 -14.19 -10.73
N ASN A 210 -4.74 -14.43 -9.62
CA ASN A 210 -5.01 -15.79 -9.14
C ASN A 210 -6.04 -16.52 -10.05
N PRO A 211 -5.94 -17.86 -10.20
CA PRO A 211 -6.86 -18.62 -11.05
C PRO A 211 -8.34 -18.41 -10.72
N GLY A 212 -8.71 -18.42 -9.43
CA GLY A 212 -10.10 -18.24 -8.97
C GLY A 212 -10.69 -16.85 -9.20
N ALA A 213 -9.92 -15.88 -9.70
CA ALA A 213 -10.49 -14.61 -10.13
C ALA A 213 -11.45 -14.79 -11.32
N ALA A 214 -11.24 -15.81 -12.17
CA ALA A 214 -12.14 -16.10 -13.28
C ALA A 214 -13.56 -16.51 -12.81
N ASP A 215 -13.70 -17.06 -11.60
CA ASP A 215 -14.99 -17.52 -11.07
C ASP A 215 -16.00 -16.38 -10.90
N VAL A 216 -15.50 -15.17 -10.61
CA VAL A 216 -16.33 -13.99 -10.36
C VAL A 216 -16.04 -12.88 -11.36
N MET A 217 -14.77 -12.51 -11.53
CA MET A 217 -14.37 -11.31 -12.27
C MET A 217 -14.53 -11.48 -13.78
N ASP A 218 -14.46 -12.70 -14.30
CA ASP A 218 -14.69 -13.00 -15.73
C ASP A 218 -16.14 -13.41 -16.03
N ALA A 219 -16.99 -13.51 -15.00
CA ALA A 219 -18.41 -13.78 -15.18
C ALA A 219 -19.05 -12.69 -16.05
N ARG A 220 -19.92 -13.10 -16.97
CA ARG A 220 -20.57 -12.21 -17.92
C ARG A 220 -21.85 -11.62 -17.33
N LEU A 221 -21.97 -10.30 -17.40
CA LEU A 221 -23.16 -9.55 -17.10
C LEU A 221 -24.20 -9.70 -18.23
N ALA A 222 -25.43 -9.30 -17.97
CA ALA A 222 -26.53 -9.39 -18.95
C ALA A 222 -26.27 -8.56 -20.22
N ASP A 223 -25.43 -7.53 -20.13
CA ASP A 223 -25.01 -6.68 -21.26
C ASP A 223 -23.76 -7.20 -22.00
N GLY A 224 -23.24 -8.36 -21.61
CA GLY A 224 -22.08 -9.03 -22.22
C GLY A 224 -20.71 -8.63 -21.64
N ARG A 225 -20.64 -7.58 -20.82
CA ARG A 225 -19.38 -7.19 -20.15
C ARG A 225 -18.97 -8.22 -19.10
N ALA A 226 -17.67 -8.32 -18.84
CA ALA A 226 -17.20 -9.05 -17.67
C ALA A 226 -17.40 -8.22 -16.39
N VAL A 227 -17.52 -8.86 -15.22
CA VAL A 227 -17.59 -8.18 -13.93
C VAL A 227 -16.38 -7.24 -13.72
N TRP A 228 -15.18 -7.63 -14.14
CA TRP A 228 -14.00 -6.77 -14.01
C TRP A 228 -14.12 -5.47 -14.83
N GLU A 229 -14.84 -5.45 -15.95
CA GLU A 229 -15.06 -4.23 -16.74
C GLU A 229 -15.96 -3.25 -15.97
N LEU A 230 -17.00 -3.76 -15.31
CA LEU A 230 -17.83 -2.95 -14.42
C LEU A 230 -17.01 -2.39 -13.24
N LEU A 231 -16.12 -3.19 -12.65
CA LEU A 231 -15.23 -2.73 -11.58
C LEU A 231 -14.24 -1.67 -12.09
N ALA A 232 -13.73 -1.82 -13.32
CA ALA A 232 -12.83 -0.85 -13.94
C ALA A 232 -13.51 0.51 -14.15
N GLU A 233 -14.75 0.52 -14.67
CA GLU A 233 -15.54 1.75 -14.81
C GLU A 233 -15.82 2.41 -13.46
N LEU A 234 -16.17 1.62 -12.44
CA LEU A 234 -16.37 2.12 -11.09
C LEU A 234 -15.10 2.81 -10.54
N VAL A 235 -13.93 2.23 -10.80
CA VAL A 235 -12.64 2.77 -10.39
C VAL A 235 -12.30 4.07 -11.13
N ASP A 236 -12.46 4.12 -12.45
CA ASP A 236 -12.23 5.34 -13.23
C ASP A 236 -13.14 6.47 -12.74
N ASP A 237 -14.43 6.17 -12.56
CA ASP A 237 -15.42 7.12 -12.08
C ASP A 237 -15.08 7.70 -10.70
N LEU A 238 -14.69 6.86 -9.74
CA LEU A 238 -14.31 7.29 -8.39
C LEU A 238 -13.03 8.14 -8.38
N GLY A 239 -12.16 7.93 -9.37
CA GLY A 239 -10.88 8.60 -9.52
C GLY A 239 -10.93 9.98 -10.21
N ARG A 240 -12.04 10.33 -10.86
CA ARG A 240 -12.14 11.56 -11.67
C ARG A 240 -11.79 12.82 -10.89
N ASP A 241 -12.36 12.99 -9.71
CA ASP A 241 -12.19 14.17 -8.87
C ASP A 241 -10.83 14.20 -8.16
N GLY A 242 -10.17 13.04 -8.06
CA GLY A 242 -8.85 12.88 -7.44
C GLY A 242 -7.68 12.94 -8.42
N ARG A 243 -7.93 13.30 -9.68
CA ARG A 243 -6.89 13.40 -10.71
C ARG A 243 -5.96 14.57 -10.44
N SER A 244 -4.67 14.29 -10.29
CA SER A 244 -3.64 15.33 -10.22
C SER A 244 -3.58 16.10 -11.54
N ALA A 245 -3.64 17.43 -11.47
CA ALA A 245 -3.41 18.27 -12.64
C ALA A 245 -1.97 18.20 -13.16
N ALA A 246 -0.99 17.94 -12.28
CA ALA A 246 0.42 17.90 -12.61
C ALA A 246 0.83 16.58 -13.28
N SER A 247 0.41 15.43 -12.73
CA SER A 247 0.77 14.12 -13.28
C SER A 247 -0.30 13.50 -14.18
N GLY A 248 -1.54 14.00 -14.14
CA GLY A 248 -2.68 13.40 -14.84
C GLY A 248 -3.15 12.07 -14.24
N LEU A 249 -2.59 11.63 -13.11
CA LEU A 249 -2.91 10.36 -12.46
C LEU A 249 -3.94 10.53 -11.33
N SER A 250 -4.82 9.55 -11.20
CA SER A 250 -5.87 9.44 -10.18
C SER A 250 -5.33 8.99 -8.81
N ASP A 251 -6.00 9.40 -7.72
CA ASP A 251 -5.81 8.85 -6.38
C ASP A 251 -6.50 7.48 -6.16
N VAL A 252 -7.39 7.09 -7.07
CA VAL A 252 -7.97 5.75 -7.15
C VAL A 252 -7.25 4.96 -8.23
N GLY A 253 -6.43 4.01 -7.81
CA GLY A 253 -5.73 3.02 -8.60
C GLY A 253 -6.47 1.68 -8.69
N ALA A 254 -5.94 0.76 -9.50
CA ALA A 254 -6.46 -0.59 -9.68
C ALA A 254 -5.38 -1.63 -9.39
N VAL A 255 -5.73 -2.68 -8.64
CA VAL A 255 -4.96 -3.92 -8.58
C VAL A 255 -5.40 -4.79 -9.74
N THR A 256 -4.49 -5.02 -10.68
CA THR A 256 -4.76 -5.85 -11.85
C THR A 256 -3.61 -6.82 -12.13
N GLY A 257 -3.95 -8.03 -12.55
CA GLY A 257 -3.03 -9.05 -12.98
C GLY A 257 -2.62 -8.83 -14.43
N ALA A 258 -1.35 -9.08 -14.71
CA ALA A 258 -0.80 -8.96 -16.06
C ALA A 258 -0.77 -10.30 -16.83
N THR A 259 -1.68 -11.22 -16.51
CA THR A 259 -1.65 -12.58 -17.05
C THR A 259 -2.21 -12.70 -18.47
N VAL A 260 -2.97 -11.71 -18.93
CA VAL A 260 -3.59 -11.68 -20.27
C VAL A 260 -3.37 -10.29 -20.89
N PRO A 261 -2.53 -10.15 -21.93
CA PRO A 261 -2.19 -8.86 -22.54
C PRO A 261 -3.43 -8.05 -22.98
N ALA A 262 -4.38 -8.72 -23.65
CA ALA A 262 -5.61 -8.07 -24.14
C ALA A 262 -6.49 -7.49 -23.02
N HIS A 263 -6.46 -8.07 -21.81
CA HIS A 263 -7.16 -7.48 -20.67
C HIS A 263 -6.52 -6.17 -20.23
N LEU A 264 -5.19 -6.08 -20.30
CA LEU A 264 -4.45 -4.90 -19.86
C LEU A 264 -4.68 -3.70 -20.78
N GLU A 265 -4.67 -3.94 -22.10
CA GLU A 265 -5.03 -2.94 -23.11
C GLU A 265 -6.45 -2.41 -22.88
N ARG A 266 -7.41 -3.32 -22.76
CA ARG A 266 -8.82 -2.95 -22.52
C ARG A 266 -8.99 -2.22 -21.18
N MET A 267 -8.29 -2.64 -20.13
CA MET A 267 -8.32 -1.95 -18.84
C MET A 267 -7.76 -0.53 -18.95
N ARG A 268 -6.69 -0.32 -19.72
CA ARG A 268 -6.14 1.01 -19.94
C ARG A 268 -7.11 1.90 -20.72
N GLU A 269 -7.82 1.37 -21.71
CA GLU A 269 -8.88 2.11 -22.42
C GLU A 269 -10.00 2.57 -21.48
N VAL A 270 -10.45 1.69 -20.59
CA VAL A 270 -11.55 1.97 -19.64
C VAL A 270 -11.08 2.88 -18.50
N MET A 271 -9.82 2.77 -18.08
CA MET A 271 -9.24 3.49 -16.94
C MET A 271 -8.00 4.31 -17.36
N PRO A 272 -8.11 5.33 -18.22
CA PRO A 272 -6.97 6.00 -18.85
C PRO A 272 -6.04 6.75 -17.87
N HIS A 273 -6.51 7.10 -16.67
CA HIS A 273 -5.76 7.87 -15.67
C HIS A 273 -5.44 7.10 -14.40
N THR A 274 -5.86 5.84 -14.33
CA THR A 274 -5.70 4.99 -13.15
C THR A 274 -4.30 4.41 -13.08
N ILE A 275 -3.73 4.41 -11.87
CA ILE A 275 -2.46 3.74 -11.58
C ILE A 275 -2.72 2.24 -11.41
N PHE A 276 -2.02 1.40 -12.18
CA PHE A 276 -2.12 -0.05 -12.09
C PHE A 276 -1.05 -0.59 -11.13
N LEU A 277 -1.48 -1.25 -10.07
CA LEU A 277 -0.63 -2.05 -9.20
C LEU A 277 -0.65 -3.49 -9.72
N LEU A 278 0.48 -3.98 -10.22
CA LEU A 278 0.64 -5.24 -10.92
C LEU A 278 1.34 -6.29 -10.04
N PRO A 279 0.61 -7.23 -9.41
CA PRO A 279 1.21 -8.24 -8.58
C PRO A 279 1.79 -9.39 -9.39
N GLY A 280 3.04 -9.78 -9.08
CA GLY A 280 3.61 -11.04 -9.56
C GLY A 280 4.26 -10.99 -10.94
N VAL A 281 4.57 -9.80 -11.46
CA VAL A 281 5.43 -9.64 -12.64
C VAL A 281 6.87 -9.91 -12.20
N GLY A 282 7.45 -11.06 -12.56
CA GLY A 282 8.84 -11.36 -12.18
C GLY A 282 9.34 -12.81 -12.22
N ALA A 283 8.52 -13.80 -12.57
CA ALA A 283 8.98 -15.21 -12.69
C ALA A 283 8.47 -15.94 -13.94
N GLN A 284 7.56 -15.32 -14.68
CA GLN A 284 7.04 -15.87 -15.93
C GLN A 284 7.56 -14.92 -17.00
N GLY A 285 8.44 -15.40 -17.88
CA GLY A 285 8.90 -14.69 -19.07
C GLY A 285 7.75 -14.47 -20.07
N GLY A 286 6.65 -13.89 -19.59
CA GLY A 286 5.60 -13.33 -20.42
C GLY A 286 6.20 -12.18 -21.22
N ASP A 287 5.65 -12.00 -22.41
CA ASP A 287 6.05 -10.99 -23.38
C ASP A 287 6.17 -9.65 -22.65
N VAL A 288 7.39 -9.14 -22.54
CA VAL A 288 7.73 -7.98 -21.72
C VAL A 288 6.94 -6.77 -22.27
N GLU A 289 6.83 -6.71 -23.59
CA GLU A 289 6.00 -5.87 -24.43
C GLU A 289 4.51 -5.88 -24.04
N ALA A 290 3.98 -7.00 -23.55
CA ALA A 290 2.58 -7.09 -23.14
C ALA A 290 2.24 -6.25 -21.91
N LEU A 291 3.24 -5.73 -21.19
CA LEU A 291 3.05 -4.85 -20.04
C LEU A 291 3.01 -3.37 -20.40
N ALA A 292 3.43 -3.00 -21.62
CA ALA A 292 3.58 -1.60 -22.01
C ALA A 292 2.28 -0.79 -21.80
N ALA A 293 1.12 -1.39 -22.08
CA ALA A 293 -0.18 -0.77 -21.89
C ALA A 293 -0.46 -0.36 -20.42
N ALA A 294 0.13 -1.05 -19.43
CA ALA A 294 -0.04 -0.66 -18.03
C ALA A 294 0.57 0.70 -17.72
N PHE A 295 1.61 1.09 -18.44
CA PHE A 295 2.40 2.28 -18.15
C PHE A 295 2.01 3.48 -19.02
N ALA A 296 0.99 3.38 -19.86
CA ALA A 296 0.39 4.57 -20.47
C ALA A 296 -0.43 5.35 -19.41
N PRO A 297 -0.46 6.70 -19.42
CA PRO A 297 0.22 7.60 -20.37
C PRO A 297 1.69 7.89 -20.01
N GLY A 298 2.20 7.39 -18.89
CA GLY A 298 3.61 7.53 -18.50
C GLY A 298 3.99 6.60 -17.36
N ARG A 299 5.30 6.44 -17.12
CA ARG A 299 5.88 5.41 -16.22
C ARG A 299 5.18 5.24 -14.88
N ALA A 300 4.72 6.33 -14.26
CA ALA A 300 4.07 6.30 -12.96
C ALA A 300 2.64 5.72 -12.97
N ALA A 301 2.06 5.47 -14.15
CA ALA A 301 0.75 4.85 -14.32
C ALA A 301 0.75 3.33 -14.06
N GLY A 302 1.93 2.70 -13.96
CA GLY A 302 2.08 1.28 -13.64
C GLY A 302 3.13 1.06 -12.56
N LEU A 303 2.83 0.18 -11.60
CA LEU A 303 3.69 -0.22 -10.50
C LEU A 303 3.82 -1.75 -10.48
N VAL A 304 5.05 -2.25 -10.41
CA VAL A 304 5.34 -3.68 -10.40
C VAL A 304 5.67 -4.12 -8.99
N THR A 305 4.83 -4.99 -8.41
CA THR A 305 5.09 -5.49 -7.05
C THR A 305 5.89 -6.78 -7.10
N ALA A 306 7.03 -6.79 -6.40
CA ALA A 306 7.90 -7.96 -6.26
C ALA A 306 8.16 -8.23 -4.78
N SER A 307 7.94 -9.49 -4.37
CA SER A 307 8.03 -9.93 -2.97
C SER A 307 9.00 -11.11 -2.89
N ARG A 308 8.48 -12.33 -3.03
CA ARG A 308 9.25 -13.59 -2.99
C ARG A 308 10.43 -13.65 -3.97
N SER A 309 10.31 -13.05 -5.15
CA SER A 309 11.43 -13.03 -6.13
C SER A 309 12.64 -12.29 -5.58
N ILE A 310 12.45 -11.18 -4.86
CA ILE A 310 13.51 -10.40 -4.22
C ILE A 310 13.93 -11.07 -2.91
N ALA A 311 12.99 -11.32 -2.00
CA ALA A 311 13.30 -11.84 -0.67
C ALA A 311 13.93 -13.24 -0.70
N GLY A 312 13.48 -14.11 -1.61
CA GLY A 312 14.00 -15.46 -1.80
C GLY A 312 15.13 -15.57 -2.83
N ALA A 313 15.63 -14.47 -3.40
CA ALA A 313 16.62 -14.50 -4.50
C ALA A 313 17.89 -15.29 -4.17
N HIS A 314 18.25 -15.37 -2.88
CA HIS A 314 19.42 -16.09 -2.41
C HIS A 314 19.29 -17.61 -2.54
N GLU A 315 18.07 -18.15 -2.48
CA GLU A 315 17.82 -19.59 -2.55
C GLU A 315 18.19 -20.16 -3.93
N SER A 316 18.08 -19.37 -4.99
CA SER A 316 18.44 -19.77 -6.35
C SER A 316 19.88 -19.41 -6.73
N THR A 317 20.52 -18.50 -6.00
CA THR A 317 21.84 -17.94 -6.37
C THR A 317 22.97 -18.38 -5.45
N GLY A 318 22.67 -18.82 -4.23
CA GLY A 318 23.66 -19.20 -3.21
C GLY A 318 24.42 -18.02 -2.59
N GLU A 319 24.04 -16.79 -2.91
CA GLU A 319 24.66 -15.57 -2.39
C GLU A 319 24.11 -15.19 -1.00
N ALA A 320 24.78 -14.24 -0.34
CA ALA A 320 24.26 -13.66 0.90
C ALA A 320 22.86 -13.03 0.64
N PRO A 321 21.87 -13.24 1.53
CA PRO A 321 20.50 -12.80 1.31
C PRO A 321 20.33 -11.33 0.88
N ALA A 322 21.01 -10.41 1.58
CA ALA A 322 20.97 -8.99 1.24
C ALA A 322 21.57 -8.67 -0.14
N ALA A 323 22.65 -9.35 -0.54
CA ALA A 323 23.28 -9.13 -1.84
C ALA A 323 22.40 -9.64 -2.99
N ALA A 324 21.79 -10.82 -2.82
CA ALA A 324 20.88 -11.40 -3.79
C ALA A 324 19.62 -10.54 -3.96
N ALA A 325 19.02 -10.08 -2.85
CA ALA A 325 17.85 -9.21 -2.87
C ALA A 325 18.13 -7.88 -3.58
N ARG A 326 19.27 -7.25 -3.29
CA ARG A 326 19.69 -6.01 -3.96
C ARG A 326 19.82 -6.20 -5.47
N ARG A 327 20.55 -7.24 -5.90
CA ARG A 327 20.77 -7.50 -7.32
C ARG A 327 19.46 -7.75 -8.05
N GLU A 328 18.57 -8.55 -7.46
CA GLU A 328 17.29 -8.86 -8.09
C GLU A 328 16.39 -7.61 -8.19
N ALA A 329 16.35 -6.77 -7.14
CA ALA A 329 15.61 -5.52 -7.18
C ALA A 329 16.14 -4.57 -8.28
N GLU A 330 17.46 -4.42 -8.42
CA GLU A 330 18.07 -3.61 -9.49
C GLU A 330 17.85 -4.19 -10.89
N ARG A 331 17.83 -5.53 -11.02
CA ARG A 331 17.49 -6.19 -12.29
C ARG A 331 16.05 -5.85 -12.68
N LEU A 332 15.10 -6.03 -11.76
CA LEU A 332 13.69 -5.72 -11.99
C LEU A 332 13.49 -4.24 -12.29
N ARG A 333 14.16 -3.33 -11.57
CA ARG A 333 14.11 -1.88 -11.81
C ARG A 333 14.50 -1.55 -13.25
N ARG A 334 15.67 -2.04 -13.71
CA ARG A 334 16.14 -1.78 -15.08
C ARG A 334 15.17 -2.33 -16.13
N THR A 335 14.71 -3.58 -15.96
CA THR A 335 13.76 -4.19 -16.90
C THR A 335 12.45 -3.41 -16.96
N ALA A 336 11.89 -3.00 -15.82
CA ALA A 336 10.66 -2.20 -15.79
C ALA A 336 10.86 -0.77 -16.34
N TRP A 337 12.05 -0.20 -16.18
CA TRP A 337 12.37 1.13 -16.69
C TRP A 337 12.54 1.16 -18.21
N GLU A 338 13.20 0.16 -18.78
CA GLU A 338 13.40 -0.03 -20.22
C GLU A 338 12.09 -0.33 -20.97
N LEU A 339 11.11 -0.87 -20.25
CA LEU A 339 9.80 -1.29 -20.77
C LEU A 339 8.84 -0.17 -21.16
N THR A 340 9.14 1.05 -20.74
CA THR A 340 8.16 2.14 -20.67
C THR A 340 8.63 3.33 -21.45
#